data_AF-A0A7C4NRE1-F1
#
_entry.id   AF-A0A7C4NRE1-F1
#
_cell.length_a   1.000
_cell.length_b   1.000
_cell.length_c   1.000
_cell.angle_alpha   90.00
_cell.angle_beta   90.00
_cell.angle_gamma   90.00
#
_symmetry.space_group_name_H-M   'P 1'
#
loop_
_entity.id
_entity.type
_entity.pdbx_description
1 polymer ?
#
loop_
_entity_poly.entity_id
_entity_poly.type
_entity_poly.pdbx_seq_one_letter_code
_entity_poly.pdbx_strand_id
1 'polypeptide(L)'
;MWIEKAPTPQPGGYGQALVSVGNYIYIIRCYDVLDNVHFWRYDPFANEWTEINTSMLPQGLFRNGTALAWDNENYIYALAGA
;
A
#
# COMPACT_ATOMS: atom_id res chain seq x y z
N MET A 1 23.54 1.60 -7.77
CA MET A 1 23.62 2.81 -6.92
C MET A 1 22.30 2.91 -6.19
N TRP A 2 22.30 3.05 -4.87
CA TRP A 2 21.09 3.24 -4.07
C TRP A 2 20.79 4.74 -3.93
N ILE A 3 19.52 5.11 -4.01
CA ILE A 3 19.06 6.49 -3.87
C ILE A 3 17.90 6.48 -2.88
N GLU A 4 18.03 7.29 -1.82
CA GLU A 4 16.95 7.50 -0.87
C GLU A 4 15.81 8.31 -1.51
N LYS A 5 14.57 7.90 -1.22
CA LYS A 5 13.34 8.53 -1.71
C LYS A 5 12.48 8.97 -0.52
N ALA A 6 11.42 9.74 -0.79
CA ALA A 6 10.53 10.20 0.27
C ALA A 6 9.97 9.02 1.09
N PRO A 7 10.03 9.11 2.43
CA PRO A 7 9.53 8.05 3.29
C PRO A 7 8.01 7.94 3.16
N THR A 8 7.47 6.75 3.42
CA THR A 8 6.02 6.59 3.54
C THR A 8 5.48 7.45 4.69
N PRO A 9 4.23 7.93 4.62
CA PRO A 9 3.65 8.79 5.67
C PRO A 9 3.67 8.15 7.06
N GLN A 10 3.66 6.82 7.13
CA GLN A 10 3.79 6.05 8.36
C GLN A 10 4.66 4.80 8.14
N PRO A 11 5.25 4.20 9.19
CA PRO A 11 6.07 3.00 9.07
C PRO A 11 5.25 1.76 8.61
N GLY A 12 5.94 0.67 8.26
CA GLY A 12 5.32 -0.60 7.86
C GLY A 12 4.47 -1.27 8.95
N GLY A 13 3.93 -2.45 8.67
CA GLY A 13 3.02 -3.20 9.56
C GLY A 13 2.99 -4.69 9.29
N TYR A 14 2.20 -5.47 10.06
CA TYR A 14 2.06 -6.92 9.82
C TYR A 14 1.47 -7.23 8.44
N GLY A 15 0.52 -6.42 7.99
CA GLY A 15 -0.03 -6.52 6.64
C GLY A 15 0.52 -5.40 5.78
N GLN A 16 1.47 -5.69 4.89
CA GLN A 16 1.98 -4.71 3.95
C GLN A 16 2.31 -5.38 2.62
N ALA A 17 1.96 -4.72 1.52
CA ALA A 17 2.38 -5.11 0.19
C ALA A 17 2.41 -3.90 -0.75
N LEU A 18 3.22 -4.00 -1.79
CA LEU A 18 3.32 -3.01 -2.84
C LEU A 18 3.10 -3.63 -4.22
N VAL A 19 2.65 -2.81 -5.16
CA VAL A 19 2.52 -3.16 -6.57
C VAL A 19 2.85 -1.93 -7.43
N SER A 20 3.45 -2.15 -8.60
CA SER A 20 3.65 -1.09 -9.59
C SER A 20 2.45 -1.05 -10.55
N VAL A 21 1.92 0.14 -10.80
CA VAL A 21 0.77 0.38 -11.68
C VAL A 21 1.08 1.57 -12.58
N GLY A 22 1.31 1.29 -13.86
CA GLY A 22 1.85 2.26 -14.80
C GLY A 22 3.16 2.88 -14.27
N ASN A 23 3.17 4.21 -14.10
CA ASN A 23 4.33 4.95 -13.60
C ASN A 23 4.35 5.15 -12.07
N TYR A 24 3.37 4.60 -11.35
CA TYR A 24 3.21 4.80 -9.91
C TYR A 24 3.48 3.51 -9.14
N ILE A 25 3.82 3.67 -7.86
CA ILE A 25 3.87 2.55 -6.91
C ILE A 25 2.71 2.71 -5.95
N TYR A 26 1.97 1.65 -5.71
CA TYR A 26 0.90 1.61 -4.72
C TYR A 26 1.35 0.74 -3.57
N ILE A 27 1.10 1.18 -2.34
CA ILE A 27 1.43 0.41 -1.15
C ILE A 27 0.25 0.44 -0.18
N ILE A 28 -0.19 -0.74 0.21
CA ILE A 28 -1.19 -0.91 1.26
C ILE A 28 -0.49 -1.32 2.53
N ARG A 29 -0.99 -0.85 3.67
CA ARG A 29 -0.56 -1.36 4.96
C ARG A 29 -1.70 -1.45 5.98
N CYS A 30 -1.43 -2.23 7.02
CA CYS A 30 -2.17 -2.26 8.27
C CYS A 30 -1.18 -2.65 9.37
N TYR A 31 -1.05 -1.82 10.41
CA TYR A 31 -0.06 -2.04 11.46
C TYR A 31 -0.38 -3.29 12.30
N ASP A 32 -1.62 -3.38 12.79
CA ASP A 32 -2.10 -4.47 13.63
C ASP A 32 -3.62 -4.74 13.48
N VAL A 33 -4.22 -5.45 14.44
CA VAL A 33 -5.64 -5.83 14.41
C VAL A 33 -6.62 -4.71 14.74
N LEU A 34 -6.14 -3.61 15.34
CA LEU A 34 -6.93 -2.45 15.74
C LEU A 34 -6.65 -1.23 14.84
N ASP A 35 -5.60 -1.29 14.01
CA ASP A 35 -5.21 -0.22 13.11
C ASP A 35 -6.12 -0.12 11.87
N ASN A 36 -6.28 1.11 11.36
CA ASN A 36 -6.96 1.33 10.09
C ASN A 36 -6.08 0.87 8.92
N VAL A 37 -6.72 0.49 7.82
CA VAL A 37 -6.00 0.26 6.56
C VAL A 37 -5.56 1.60 6.00
N HIS A 38 -4.29 1.70 5.62
CA HIS A 38 -3.77 2.83 4.86
C HIS A 38 -3.36 2.37 3.47
N PHE A 39 -3.69 3.18 2.46
CA PHE A 39 -3.34 2.90 1.08
C PHE A 39 -2.79 4.16 0.45
N TRP A 40 -1.58 4.08 -0.11
CA TRP A 40 -0.91 5.22 -0.70
C TRP A 40 -0.43 4.94 -2.11
N ARG A 41 -0.42 5.99 -2.93
CA ARG A 41 0.22 6.04 -4.24
C ARG A 41 1.46 6.91 -4.17
N TYR A 42 2.60 6.40 -4.60
CA TYR A 42 3.83 7.14 -4.80
C TYR A 42 4.00 7.55 -6.26
N ASP A 43 4.34 8.83 -6.46
CA ASP A 43 4.79 9.38 -7.73
C ASP A 43 6.34 9.46 -7.74
N PRO A 44 7.04 8.67 -8.55
CA PRO A 44 8.50 8.69 -8.64
C PRO A 44 9.09 9.98 -9.23
N PHE A 45 8.32 10.73 -10.01
CA PHE A 45 8.75 11.99 -10.62
C PHE A 45 8.66 13.14 -9.64
N ALA A 46 7.60 13.19 -8.85
CA ALA A 46 7.44 14.19 -7.78
C ALA A 46 8.19 13.81 -6.51
N ASN A 47 8.52 12.52 -6.32
CA ASN A 47 9.04 11.96 -5.07
C ASN A 47 8.09 12.22 -3.88
N GLU A 48 6.80 11.98 -4.09
CA GLU A 48 5.74 12.28 -3.12
C GLU A 48 4.71 11.14 -3.02
N TRP A 49 4.08 11.02 -1.85
CA TRP A 49 3.02 10.06 -1.56
C TRP A 49 1.66 10.76 -1.50
N THR A 50 0.62 10.12 -2.05
CA THR A 50 -0.78 10.54 -1.97
C THR A 50 -1.61 9.46 -1.26
N GLU A 51 -2.39 9.84 -0.25
CA GLU A 51 -3.35 8.94 0.41
C GLU A 51 -4.52 8.61 -0.51
N ILE A 52 -4.92 7.32 -0.51
CA ILE A 52 -6.11 6.81 -1.17
C ILE A 52 -7.13 6.50 -0.08
N ASN A 53 -8.39 6.87 -0.32
CA ASN A 53 -9.46 6.63 0.64
C ASN A 53 -9.68 5.13 0.88
N THR A 54 -9.56 4.72 2.14
CA THR A 54 -9.79 3.36 2.65
C THR A 54 -10.90 3.29 3.67
N SER A 55 -11.74 4.33 3.82
CA SER A 55 -12.68 4.47 4.94
C SER A 55 -13.79 3.41 4.98
N MET A 56 -13.96 2.67 3.89
CA MET A 56 -14.93 1.55 3.80
C MET A 56 -14.31 0.20 4.12
N LEU A 57 -12.99 0.11 4.28
CA LEU A 57 -12.32 -1.14 4.62
C LEU A 57 -12.40 -1.41 6.13
N PRO A 58 -12.60 -2.68 6.54
CA PRO A 58 -12.53 -3.06 7.94
C PRO A 58 -11.16 -2.73 8.56
N GLN A 59 -11.16 -2.38 9.85
CA GLN A 59 -9.93 -2.32 10.64
C GLN A 59 -9.25 -3.69 10.68
N GLY A 60 -7.92 -3.66 10.69
CA GLY A 60 -7.17 -4.90 10.75
C GLY A 60 -7.39 -5.84 9.57
N LEU A 61 -7.77 -5.35 8.38
CA LEU A 61 -8.05 -6.23 7.25
C LEU A 61 -6.80 -7.00 6.79
N PHE A 62 -5.64 -6.34 6.77
CA PHE A 62 -4.40 -6.89 6.22
C PHE A 62 -3.46 -7.42 7.31
N ARG A 63 -2.83 -8.58 7.03
CA ARG A 63 -1.97 -9.37 7.93
C ARG A 63 -0.76 -9.95 7.20
N ASN A 64 0.03 -10.76 7.90
CA ASN A 64 1.19 -11.40 7.30
C ASN A 64 0.78 -12.19 6.05
N GLY A 65 1.56 -12.07 4.98
CA GLY A 65 1.22 -12.65 3.67
C GLY A 65 0.23 -11.81 2.85
N THR A 66 -0.01 -10.55 3.23
CA THR A 66 -0.69 -9.59 2.36
C THR A 66 0.02 -9.52 1.00
N ALA A 67 -0.74 -9.51 -0.08
CA ALA A 67 -0.21 -9.42 -1.43
C ALA A 67 -1.09 -8.52 -2.30
N LEU A 68 -0.45 -7.82 -3.25
CA LEU A 68 -1.12 -7.02 -4.26
C LEU A 68 -0.76 -7.52 -5.66
N ALA A 69 -1.73 -7.48 -6.57
CA ALA A 69 -1.52 -7.72 -7.99
C ALA A 69 -2.35 -6.73 -8.81
N TRP A 70 -1.82 -6.28 -9.95
CA TRP A 70 -2.54 -5.42 -10.88
C TRP A 70 -2.86 -6.23 -12.15
N ASP A 71 -4.07 -6.05 -12.70
CA ASP A 71 -4.49 -6.68 -13.96
C ASP A 71 -3.79 -6.11 -15.21
N ASN A 72 -2.97 -5.07 -15.06
CA ASN A 72 -2.46 -4.25 -16.17
C ASN A 72 -3.55 -3.43 -16.88
N GLU A 73 -4.71 -3.29 -16.25
CA GLU A 73 -5.85 -2.53 -16.75
C GLU A 73 -6.40 -1.64 -15.62
N ASN A 74 -7.46 -2.07 -14.93
CA ASN A 74 -8.29 -1.21 -14.11
C ASN A 74 -8.15 -1.48 -12.61
N TYR A 75 -7.72 -2.68 -12.21
CA TYR A 75 -7.88 -3.16 -10.84
C TYR A 75 -6.60 -3.66 -10.20
N ILE A 76 -6.38 -3.17 -8.97
CA ILE A 76 -5.47 -3.80 -8.01
C ILE A 76 -6.28 -4.78 -7.17
N TYR A 77 -5.89 -6.05 -7.17
CA TYR A 77 -6.40 -7.09 -6.29
C TYR A 77 -5.53 -7.18 -5.04
N ALA A 78 -6.18 -7.39 -3.89
CA ALA A 78 -5.51 -7.53 -2.62
C ALA A 78 -5.89 -8.84 -1.94
N LEU A 79 -4.89 -9.60 -1.50
CA LEU A 79 -5.06 -10.73 -0.60
C LEU A 79 -4.77 -10.28 0.83
N ALA A 80 -5.70 -10.56 1.75
CA ALA A 80 -5.66 -10.05 3.12
C ALA A 80 -4.49 -10.60 3.97
N GLY A 81 -4.05 -11.83 3.72
CA GLY A 81 -3.11 -12.54 4.60
C GLY A 81 -3.78 -13.09 5.87
N ALA A 82 -2.98 -13.66 6.78
CA ALA A 82 -3.43 -14.25 8.06
C ALA A 82 -2.46 -13.98 9.20
#